data_AF-D5RBR6-F1
#
_entry.id   AF-D5RBR6-F1
#
_cell.length_a   1.000
_cell.length_b   1.000
_cell.length_c   1.000
_cell.angle_alpha   90.00
_cell.angle_beta   90.00
_cell.angle_gamma   90.00
#
_symmetry.space_group_name_H-M   'P 1'
#
loop_
_entity.id
_entity.type
_entity.pdbx_description
1 polymer ?
#
loop_
_entity_poly.entity_id
_entity_poly.type
_entity_poly.pdbx_seq_one_letter_code
_entity_poly.pdbx_strand_id
1 'polypeptide(L)'
;MEVFMNLAIVGFIMLFLVVFLLFKEKSIPMILFITIPVIAAFIAGFSIEEVDGFIKDGIKTVSNMAILFIFSVTFFGIMSDAGMFDILVNKLVKKAGKNVVLIAIVTAIIAIFSHLDGATVTTVLVTIPALLPLYKKMNIRPQLLLLITGCGMGVMNLLPWGGPVVRAAAVLNMDVNDLWHLLIPIQIMGLIATFALAVVMAIREVKYYGAGQVNDLILNVNSSDEVDNSVENLKRSKLVLFNLLLTFAVLVVLLFNKFPNYFVFMFGCSIALLVNYPNIKEQKARIKAHTSAALDVSAVMLAAGIFVGVLGKSGMLEAMTVPLLKIIPSFIAKYLQLVMGVLALPLGTIVGTDSYFYGIMPLAMEVGQNYAIEPLNMAIAMLIGKNISLLVSPMVPATFLAIGLTNTELKDHLKYSLIPLWILSLIMLIFAVIIGMVKL
;
A
#
# COMPACT_ATOMS: atom_id res chain seq x y z
N MET A 1 5.66 34.30 22.04
CA MET A 1 6.73 33.98 21.06
C MET A 1 7.61 32.83 21.57
N GLU A 2 8.05 32.85 22.83
CA GLU A 2 8.84 31.76 23.44
C GLU A 2 8.11 30.40 23.49
N VAL A 3 6.84 30.37 23.90
CA VAL A 3 6.03 29.12 23.95
C VAL A 3 5.90 28.48 22.57
N PHE A 4 5.65 29.29 21.54
CA PHE A 4 5.53 28.81 20.16
C PHE A 4 6.86 28.30 19.60
N MET A 5 7.98 28.96 19.95
CA MET A 5 9.32 28.48 19.59
C MET A 5 9.66 27.16 20.29
N ASN A 6 9.25 26.99 21.56
CA ASN A 6 9.43 25.74 22.29
C ASN A 6 8.63 24.60 21.65
N LEU A 7 7.36 24.83 21.29
CA LEU A 7 6.52 23.87 20.59
C LEU A 7 7.11 23.45 19.23
N ALA A 8 7.65 24.41 18.46
CA ALA A 8 8.29 24.12 17.18
C ALA A 8 9.51 23.20 17.37
N ILE A 9 10.38 23.51 18.35
CA ILE A 9 11.58 22.72 18.64
C ILE A 9 11.21 21.31 19.09
N VAL A 10 10.26 21.20 20.03
CA VAL A 10 9.77 19.90 20.51
C VAL A 10 9.15 19.10 19.38
N GLY A 11 8.32 19.72 18.53
CA GLY A 11 7.73 19.09 17.36
C GLY A 11 8.77 18.59 16.36
N PHE A 12 9.78 19.39 16.02
CA PHE A 12 10.88 18.96 15.13
C PHE A 12 11.70 17.82 15.73
N ILE A 13 12.04 17.87 17.02
CA ILE A 13 12.77 16.80 17.70
C ILE A 13 11.93 15.53 17.72
N MET A 14 10.65 15.63 18.07
CA MET A 14 9.70 14.52 18.08
C MET A 14 9.62 13.85 16.70
N LEU A 15 9.39 14.65 15.65
CA LEU A 15 9.29 14.16 14.27
C LEU A 15 10.61 13.52 13.82
N PHE A 16 11.73 14.18 14.09
CA PHE A 16 13.05 13.67 13.76
C PHE A 16 13.32 12.33 14.46
N LEU A 17 13.05 12.21 15.76
CA LEU A 17 13.24 10.98 16.52
C LEU A 17 12.38 9.84 15.97
N VAL A 18 11.10 10.10 15.70
CA VAL A 18 10.19 9.11 15.13
C VAL A 18 10.69 8.65 13.76
N VAL A 19 10.95 9.58 12.84
CA VAL A 19 11.43 9.26 11.48
C VAL A 19 12.78 8.55 11.51
N PHE A 20 13.71 8.98 12.37
CA PHE A 20 15.03 8.40 12.52
C PHE A 20 14.97 6.97 13.07
N LEU A 21 14.17 6.74 14.11
CA LEU A 21 14.04 5.41 14.72
C LEU A 21 13.30 4.43 13.81
N LEU A 22 12.29 4.90 13.07
CA LEU A 22 11.64 4.13 12.01
C LEU A 22 12.64 3.77 10.89
N PHE A 23 13.44 4.74 10.44
CA PHE A 23 14.46 4.50 9.41
C PHE A 23 15.57 3.54 9.87
N LYS A 24 15.87 3.49 11.18
CA LYS A 24 16.83 2.55 11.76
C LYS A 24 16.26 1.15 12.02
N GLU A 25 14.96 0.94 11.82
CA GLU A 25 14.26 -0.33 12.08
C GLU A 25 14.48 -0.89 13.51
N LYS A 26 14.81 -0.03 14.48
CA LYS A 26 15.11 -0.44 15.87
C LYS A 26 13.87 -0.63 16.75
N SER A 27 12.71 -0.19 16.28
CA SER A 27 11.44 -0.31 17.00
C SER A 27 10.28 -0.37 16.03
N ILE A 28 9.18 -1.00 16.44
CA ILE A 28 7.96 -1.05 15.64
C ILE A 28 7.21 0.29 15.72
N PRO A 29 6.53 0.73 14.65
CA PRO A 29 5.83 2.02 14.60
C PRO A 29 4.86 2.23 15.75
N MET A 30 4.15 1.17 16.17
CA MET A 30 3.22 1.21 17.30
C MET A 30 3.86 1.78 18.57
N ILE A 31 5.06 1.31 18.95
CA ILE A 31 5.72 1.77 20.18
C ILE A 31 6.12 3.23 20.02
N LEU A 32 6.69 3.60 18.87
CA LEU A 32 7.18 4.95 18.61
C LEU A 32 6.04 5.97 18.61
N PHE A 33 4.90 5.65 17.97
CA PHE A 33 3.75 6.54 17.87
C PHE A 33 2.97 6.71 19.19
N ILE A 34 3.07 5.75 20.11
CA ILE A 34 2.51 5.91 21.46
C ILE A 34 3.48 6.71 22.34
N THR A 35 4.74 6.27 22.42
CA THR A 35 5.65 6.75 23.48
C THR A 35 6.20 8.14 23.19
N ILE A 36 6.70 8.37 21.97
CA ILE A 36 7.42 9.61 21.65
C ILE A 36 6.49 10.83 21.69
N PRO A 37 5.28 10.81 21.10
CA PRO A 37 4.37 11.94 21.17
C PRO A 37 3.92 12.27 22.59
N VAL A 38 3.60 11.25 23.40
CA VAL A 38 3.18 11.46 24.78
C VAL A 38 4.30 12.11 25.60
N ILE A 39 5.54 11.62 25.46
CA ILE A 39 6.72 12.23 26.10
C ILE A 39 6.93 13.67 25.61
N ALA A 40 6.82 13.90 24.30
CA ALA A 40 6.98 15.22 23.70
C ALA A 40 5.92 16.21 24.22
N ALA A 41 4.67 15.78 24.37
CA ALA A 41 3.60 16.61 24.91
C ALA A 41 3.90 17.04 26.36
N PHE A 42 4.38 16.12 27.21
CA PHE A 42 4.78 16.47 28.56
C PHE A 42 6.00 17.41 28.60
N ILE A 43 6.99 17.20 27.73
CA ILE A 43 8.16 18.10 27.59
C ILE A 43 7.72 19.50 27.12
N ALA A 44 6.70 19.58 26.27
CA ALA A 44 6.12 20.85 25.82
C ALA A 44 5.31 21.58 26.91
N GLY A 45 5.10 20.96 28.08
CA GLY A 45 4.45 21.57 29.23
C GLY A 45 2.94 21.33 29.33
N PHE A 46 2.38 20.41 28.53
CA PHE A 46 0.96 20.06 28.62
C PHE A 46 0.64 19.25 29.88
N SER A 47 -0.52 19.51 30.46
CA SER A 47 -1.08 18.78 31.59
C SER A 47 -1.55 17.38 31.18
N ILE A 48 -1.76 16.50 32.17
CA ILE A 48 -2.28 15.14 31.93
C ILE A 48 -3.67 15.19 31.26
N GLU A 49 -4.51 16.17 31.63
CA GLU A 49 -5.85 16.35 31.07
C GLU A 49 -5.81 16.74 29.59
N GLU A 50 -4.92 17.67 29.21
CA GLU A 50 -4.72 18.06 27.82
C GLU A 50 -4.18 16.90 26.97
N VAL A 51 -3.20 16.15 27.49
CA VAL A 51 -2.64 14.98 26.81
C VAL A 51 -3.70 13.88 26.62
N ASP A 52 -4.53 13.60 27.63
CA ASP A 52 -5.66 12.67 27.51
C ASP A 52 -6.67 13.15 26.45
N GLY A 53 -6.95 14.45 26.39
CA GLY A 53 -7.78 15.06 25.35
C GLY A 53 -7.23 14.83 23.95
N PHE A 54 -5.94 15.10 23.72
CA PHE A 54 -5.26 14.89 22.44
C PHE A 54 -5.31 13.42 22.01
N ILE A 55 -5.09 12.50 22.95
CA ILE A 55 -5.15 11.04 22.72
C ILE A 55 -6.56 10.62 22.32
N LYS A 56 -7.59 11.04 23.06
CA LYS A 56 -8.98 10.68 22.80
C LYS A 56 -9.45 11.17 21.44
N ASP A 57 -9.12 12.42 21.10
CA ASP A 57 -9.45 13.00 19.80
C ASP A 57 -8.80 12.22 18.67
N GLY A 58 -7.51 11.91 18.80
CA GLY A 58 -6.76 11.14 17.81
C GLY A 58 -7.26 9.71 17.63
N ILE A 59 -7.55 8.99 18.73
CA ILE A 59 -8.09 7.62 18.65
C ILE A 59 -9.48 7.60 18.02
N LYS A 60 -10.32 8.59 18.33
CA LYS A 60 -11.70 8.67 17.82
C LYS A 60 -11.74 8.76 16.29
N THR A 61 -10.77 9.42 15.66
CA THR A 61 -10.72 9.55 14.19
C THR A 61 -10.29 8.26 13.49
N VAL A 62 -9.52 7.40 14.15
CA VAL A 62 -8.93 6.19 13.52
C VAL A 62 -9.58 4.86 13.92
N SER A 63 -10.42 4.84 14.95
CA SER A 63 -10.98 3.60 15.52
C SER A 63 -11.76 2.76 14.50
N ASN A 64 -12.64 3.39 13.71
CA ASN A 64 -13.43 2.69 12.70
C ASN A 64 -12.54 2.08 11.61
N MET A 65 -11.45 2.76 11.25
CA MET A 65 -10.47 2.25 10.28
C MET A 65 -9.71 1.06 10.83
N ALA A 66 -9.33 1.08 12.12
CA ALA A 66 -8.70 -0.08 12.76
C ALA A 66 -9.62 -1.31 12.73
N ILE A 67 -10.92 -1.15 13.03
CA ILE A 67 -11.88 -2.27 12.96
C ILE A 67 -12.01 -2.79 11.52
N LEU A 68 -12.13 -1.87 10.54
CA LEU A 68 -12.18 -2.22 9.13
C LEU A 68 -11.02 -3.16 8.73
N PHE A 69 -9.81 -2.85 9.18
CA PHE A 69 -8.62 -3.67 8.88
C PHE A 69 -8.65 -5.06 9.44
N ILE A 70 -9.06 -5.19 10.70
CA ILE A 70 -9.11 -6.50 11.34
C ILE A 70 -9.93 -7.44 10.46
N PHE A 71 -11.08 -6.97 10.00
CA PHE A 71 -12.00 -7.79 9.22
C PHE A 71 -11.67 -7.86 7.73
N SER A 72 -11.11 -6.82 7.12
CA SER A 72 -10.70 -6.88 5.71
C SER A 72 -9.52 -7.82 5.50
N VAL A 73 -8.47 -7.70 6.32
CA VAL A 73 -7.30 -8.59 6.29
C VAL A 73 -7.73 -10.03 6.56
N THR A 74 -8.58 -10.25 7.56
CA THR A 74 -9.10 -11.60 7.85
C THR A 74 -9.96 -12.15 6.70
N PHE A 75 -10.87 -11.34 6.15
CA PHE A 75 -11.74 -11.75 5.03
C PHE A 75 -10.92 -12.21 3.83
N PHE A 76 -9.95 -11.40 3.39
CA PHE A 76 -9.15 -11.75 2.25
C PHE A 76 -8.13 -12.87 2.55
N GLY A 77 -7.63 -12.95 3.78
CA GLY A 77 -6.85 -14.10 4.23
C GLY A 77 -7.64 -15.42 4.10
N ILE A 78 -8.93 -15.42 4.47
CA ILE A 78 -9.83 -16.55 4.27
C ILE A 78 -10.03 -16.86 2.78
N MET A 79 -10.22 -15.84 1.93
CA MET A 79 -10.33 -16.05 0.47
C MET A 79 -9.06 -16.64 -0.14
N SER A 80 -7.90 -16.21 0.36
CA SER A 80 -6.59 -16.75 -0.01
C SER A 80 -6.45 -18.21 0.42
N ASP A 81 -6.74 -18.53 1.68
CA ASP A 81 -6.72 -19.91 2.21
C ASP A 81 -7.65 -20.84 1.43
N ALA A 82 -8.82 -20.35 1.02
CA ALA A 82 -9.78 -21.10 0.24
C ALA A 82 -9.30 -21.38 -1.21
N GLY A 83 -8.18 -20.78 -1.64
CA GLY A 83 -7.59 -20.98 -2.97
C GLY A 83 -8.31 -20.22 -4.07
N MET A 84 -8.99 -19.11 -3.75
CA MET A 84 -9.72 -18.30 -4.74
C MET A 84 -8.78 -17.80 -5.85
N PHE A 85 -7.59 -17.33 -5.48
CA PHE A 85 -6.62 -16.75 -6.42
C PHE A 85 -5.96 -17.83 -7.29
N ASP A 86 -5.60 -18.98 -6.73
CA ASP A 86 -4.89 -20.07 -7.43
C ASP A 86 -5.58 -20.55 -8.70
N ILE A 87 -6.91 -20.71 -8.68
CA ILE A 87 -7.67 -21.18 -9.86
C ILE A 87 -7.66 -20.13 -10.98
N LEU A 88 -7.77 -18.85 -10.62
CA LEU A 88 -7.69 -17.74 -11.58
C LEU A 88 -6.32 -17.73 -12.24
N VAL A 89 -5.25 -17.81 -11.43
CA VAL A 89 -3.86 -17.85 -11.91
C VAL A 89 -3.63 -19.02 -12.87
N ASN A 90 -4.00 -20.24 -12.46
CA ASN A 90 -3.76 -21.44 -13.27
C ASN A 90 -4.47 -21.41 -14.64
N LYS A 91 -5.68 -20.85 -14.71
CA LYS A 91 -6.40 -20.67 -15.98
C LYS A 91 -5.72 -19.64 -16.88
N LEU A 92 -5.27 -18.53 -16.30
CA LEU A 92 -4.63 -17.45 -17.05
C LEU A 92 -3.25 -17.87 -17.58
N VAL A 93 -2.45 -18.58 -16.79
CA VAL A 93 -1.15 -19.13 -17.19
C VAL A 93 -1.32 -20.10 -18.38
N LYS A 94 -2.33 -20.98 -18.37
CA LYS A 94 -2.63 -21.87 -19.50
C LYS A 94 -3.00 -21.11 -20.79
N LYS A 95 -3.63 -19.95 -20.67
CA LYS A 95 -4.10 -19.13 -21.80
C LYS A 95 -2.98 -18.27 -22.42
N ALA A 96 -1.93 -17.95 -21.68
CA ALA A 96 -0.86 -17.04 -22.11
C ALA A 96 -0.02 -17.56 -23.30
N GLY A 97 0.06 -18.89 -23.47
CA GLY A 97 0.71 -19.52 -24.63
C GLY A 97 2.18 -19.10 -24.80
N LYS A 98 2.58 -18.82 -26.06
CA LYS A 98 3.95 -18.38 -26.43
C LYS A 98 4.08 -16.87 -26.67
N ASN A 99 3.03 -16.09 -26.41
CA ASN A 99 3.05 -14.65 -26.72
C ASN A 99 3.55 -13.86 -25.49
N VAL A 100 4.73 -13.24 -25.61
CA VAL A 100 5.39 -12.46 -24.53
C VAL A 100 4.50 -11.31 -24.02
N VAL A 101 3.80 -10.62 -24.91
CA VAL A 101 2.89 -9.52 -24.55
C VAL A 101 1.69 -10.06 -23.77
N LEU A 102 1.12 -11.18 -24.20
CA LEU A 102 0.00 -11.81 -23.49
C LEU A 102 0.44 -12.31 -22.11
N ILE A 103 1.65 -12.84 -21.98
CA ILE A 103 2.24 -13.22 -20.69
C ILE A 103 2.32 -12.01 -19.76
N ALA A 104 2.85 -10.88 -20.24
CA ALA A 104 2.93 -9.65 -19.44
C ALA A 104 1.55 -9.11 -19.01
N ILE A 105 0.55 -9.15 -19.90
CA ILE A 105 -0.83 -8.79 -19.56
C ILE A 105 -1.38 -9.73 -18.48
N VAL A 106 -1.17 -11.04 -18.64
CA VAL A 106 -1.57 -12.04 -17.64
C VAL A 106 -0.89 -11.79 -16.30
N THR A 107 0.40 -11.41 -16.29
CA THR A 107 1.11 -10.98 -15.08
C THR A 107 0.43 -9.80 -14.41
N ALA A 108 0.04 -8.77 -15.17
CA ALA A 108 -0.67 -7.62 -14.63
C ALA A 108 -2.00 -8.02 -14.00
N ILE A 109 -2.79 -8.85 -14.68
CA ILE A 109 -4.06 -9.37 -14.15
C ILE A 109 -3.80 -10.11 -12.83
N ILE A 110 -2.88 -11.07 -12.82
CA ILE A 110 -2.59 -11.89 -11.64
C ILE A 110 -2.12 -11.00 -10.48
N ALA A 111 -1.22 -10.05 -10.71
CA ALA A 111 -0.74 -9.14 -9.67
C ALA A 111 -1.88 -8.28 -9.10
N ILE A 112 -2.75 -7.72 -9.96
CA ILE A 112 -3.89 -6.90 -9.55
C ILE A 112 -4.86 -7.72 -8.69
N PHE A 113 -5.24 -8.91 -9.14
CA PHE A 113 -6.18 -9.76 -8.41
C PHE A 113 -5.56 -10.29 -7.11
N SER A 114 -4.31 -10.74 -7.14
CA SER A 114 -3.61 -11.27 -5.96
C SER A 114 -3.24 -10.18 -4.94
N HIS A 115 -3.42 -8.90 -5.28
CA HIS A 115 -3.28 -7.77 -4.35
C HIS A 115 -4.61 -7.18 -3.92
N LEU A 116 -5.75 -7.79 -4.29
CA LEU A 116 -7.07 -7.36 -3.78
C LEU A 116 -7.13 -7.41 -2.25
N ASP A 117 -6.31 -8.25 -1.61
CA ASP A 117 -6.17 -8.36 -0.17
C ASP A 117 -5.31 -7.26 0.47
N GLY A 118 -4.61 -6.45 -0.34
CA GLY A 118 -3.65 -5.45 0.11
C GLY A 118 -2.36 -6.04 0.71
N ALA A 119 -2.19 -7.37 0.71
CA ALA A 119 -1.07 -8.04 1.36
C ALA A 119 0.08 -8.26 0.37
N THR A 120 1.14 -7.48 0.55
CA THR A 120 2.28 -7.49 -0.37
C THR A 120 2.98 -8.86 -0.46
N VAL A 121 3.06 -9.58 0.67
CA VAL A 121 3.71 -10.90 0.73
C VAL A 121 2.89 -11.94 -0.03
N THR A 122 1.57 -11.99 0.18
CA THR A 122 0.65 -12.89 -0.54
C THR A 122 0.75 -12.67 -2.04
N THR A 123 0.68 -11.42 -2.49
CA THR A 123 0.79 -11.09 -3.91
C THR A 123 2.09 -11.60 -4.53
N VAL A 124 3.21 -11.40 -3.85
CA VAL A 124 4.54 -11.85 -4.30
C VAL A 124 4.62 -13.37 -4.37
N LEU A 125 4.16 -14.08 -3.33
CA LEU A 125 4.19 -15.55 -3.25
C LEU A 125 3.23 -16.23 -4.24
N VAL A 126 2.13 -15.58 -4.61
CA VAL A 126 1.18 -16.10 -5.61
C VAL A 126 1.65 -15.77 -7.03
N THR A 127 2.06 -14.53 -7.27
CA THR A 127 2.32 -14.05 -8.64
C THR A 127 3.65 -14.56 -9.18
N ILE A 128 4.73 -14.46 -8.38
CA ILE A 128 6.08 -14.71 -8.89
C ILE A 128 6.31 -16.19 -9.18
N PRO A 129 6.11 -17.14 -8.23
CA PRO A 129 6.35 -18.56 -8.49
C PRO A 129 5.47 -19.11 -9.62
N ALA A 130 4.24 -18.62 -9.76
CA ALA A 130 3.32 -19.07 -10.82
C ALA A 130 3.78 -18.67 -12.24
N LEU A 131 4.43 -17.51 -12.38
CA LEU A 131 4.78 -16.95 -13.68
C LEU A 131 6.27 -17.06 -14.02
N LEU A 132 7.13 -17.16 -13.02
CA LEU A 132 8.58 -17.22 -13.22
C LEU A 132 9.02 -18.39 -14.13
N PRO A 133 8.49 -19.62 -14.04
CA PRO A 133 8.83 -20.70 -14.96
C PRO A 133 8.50 -20.34 -16.42
N LEU A 134 7.36 -19.67 -16.65
CA LEU A 134 6.95 -19.22 -17.97
C LEU A 134 7.84 -18.10 -18.50
N TYR A 135 8.23 -17.16 -17.65
CA TYR A 135 9.20 -16.11 -18.00
C TYR A 135 10.54 -16.71 -18.43
N LYS A 136 11.07 -17.67 -17.66
CA LYS A 136 12.31 -18.38 -18.00
C LYS A 136 12.19 -19.13 -19.33
N LYS A 137 11.10 -19.88 -19.54
CA LYS A 137 10.83 -20.63 -20.78
C LYS A 137 10.80 -19.74 -22.02
N MET A 138 10.27 -18.53 -21.89
CA MET A 138 10.10 -17.58 -22.98
C MET A 138 11.28 -16.59 -23.11
N ASN A 139 12.38 -16.85 -22.40
CA ASN A 139 13.55 -15.97 -22.36
C ASN A 139 13.20 -14.52 -21.98
N ILE A 140 12.22 -14.34 -21.07
CA ILE A 140 11.80 -13.05 -20.55
C ILE A 140 12.58 -12.79 -19.26
N ARG A 141 13.19 -11.61 -19.15
CA ARG A 141 13.92 -11.19 -17.96
C ARG A 141 12.98 -11.13 -16.73
N PRO A 142 13.35 -11.73 -15.58
CA PRO A 142 12.51 -11.71 -14.36
C PRO A 142 12.21 -10.31 -13.83
N GLN A 143 13.02 -9.31 -14.16
CA GLN A 143 12.78 -7.92 -13.77
C GLN A 143 11.48 -7.36 -14.37
N LEU A 144 11.05 -7.85 -15.55
CA LEU A 144 9.73 -7.48 -16.09
C LEU A 144 8.59 -8.02 -15.23
N LEU A 145 8.72 -9.24 -14.69
CA LEU A 145 7.75 -9.83 -13.75
C LEU A 145 7.67 -8.98 -12.48
N LEU A 146 8.82 -8.61 -11.91
CA LEU A 146 8.90 -7.75 -10.74
C LEU A 146 8.30 -6.36 -10.99
N LEU A 147 8.60 -5.73 -12.13
CA LEU A 147 8.08 -4.42 -12.50
C LEU A 147 6.54 -4.43 -12.57
N ILE A 148 5.98 -5.37 -13.32
CA ILE A 148 4.52 -5.46 -13.50
C ILE A 148 3.84 -5.79 -12.18
N THR A 149 4.42 -6.70 -11.40
CA THR A 149 3.89 -7.06 -10.07
C THR A 149 3.89 -5.85 -9.14
N GLY A 150 5.01 -5.12 -9.06
CA GLY A 150 5.13 -3.91 -8.26
C GLY A 150 4.18 -2.80 -8.69
N CYS A 151 3.99 -2.62 -9.99
CA CYS A 151 3.03 -1.67 -10.54
C CYS A 151 1.58 -2.03 -10.17
N GLY A 152 1.19 -3.28 -10.37
CA GLY A 152 -0.15 -3.77 -10.01
C GLY A 152 -0.43 -3.63 -8.51
N MET A 153 0.54 -4.01 -7.67
CA MET A 153 0.48 -3.80 -6.22
C MET A 153 0.34 -2.32 -5.87
N GLY A 154 1.14 -1.45 -6.48
CA GLY A 154 1.11 -0.02 -6.20
C GLY A 154 -0.25 0.61 -6.54
N VAL A 155 -0.79 0.32 -7.71
CA VAL A 155 -2.11 0.81 -8.11
C VAL A 155 -3.21 0.27 -7.19
N MET A 156 -3.14 -1.02 -6.83
CA MET A 156 -4.14 -1.65 -5.96
C MET A 156 -4.05 -1.20 -4.51
N ASN A 157 -2.92 -0.65 -4.07
CA ASN A 157 -2.81 0.02 -2.77
C ASN A 157 -3.62 1.32 -2.66
N LEU A 158 -4.28 1.75 -3.74
CA LEU A 158 -5.31 2.80 -3.70
C LEU A 158 -6.64 2.32 -3.08
N LEU A 159 -6.82 1.02 -2.84
CA LEU A 159 -8.00 0.49 -2.14
C LEU A 159 -8.10 1.01 -0.69
N PRO A 160 -9.29 1.04 -0.09
CA PRO A 160 -9.49 1.63 1.24
C PRO A 160 -8.92 0.79 2.39
N TRP A 161 -8.43 -0.42 2.11
CA TRP A 161 -7.62 -1.23 3.03
C TRP A 161 -6.15 -1.34 2.56
N GLY A 162 -5.78 -0.61 1.50
CA GLY A 162 -4.40 -0.49 1.06
C GLY A 162 -3.60 0.31 2.11
N GLY A 163 -2.46 -0.25 2.52
CA GLY A 163 -1.64 0.33 3.59
C GLY A 163 -1.35 1.83 3.45
N PRO A 164 -1.04 2.35 2.24
CA PRO A 164 -0.80 3.77 2.03
C PRO A 164 -2.02 4.70 2.17
N VAL A 165 -3.16 4.38 1.52
CA VAL A 165 -4.38 5.21 1.55
C VAL A 165 -4.86 5.38 2.97
N VAL A 166 -4.76 4.32 3.72
CA VAL A 166 -5.10 4.25 5.13
C VAL A 166 -4.29 5.24 5.95
N ARG A 167 -2.98 5.27 5.75
CA ARG A 167 -2.09 6.16 6.50
C ARG A 167 -2.36 7.61 6.11
N ALA A 168 -2.62 7.85 4.83
CA ALA A 168 -3.06 9.16 4.35
C ALA A 168 -4.41 9.58 4.99
N ALA A 169 -5.39 8.69 5.06
CA ALA A 169 -6.68 8.94 5.71
C ALA A 169 -6.53 9.26 7.21
N ALA A 170 -5.65 8.54 7.90
CA ALA A 170 -5.34 8.78 9.31
C ALA A 170 -4.78 10.19 9.55
N VAL A 171 -3.83 10.65 8.73
CA VAL A 171 -3.26 12.00 8.88
C VAL A 171 -4.19 13.10 8.37
N LEU A 172 -5.04 12.80 7.38
CA LEU A 172 -6.11 13.69 6.92
C LEU A 172 -7.27 13.79 7.93
N ASN A 173 -7.33 12.88 8.91
CA ASN A 173 -8.49 12.70 9.79
C ASN A 173 -9.79 12.53 8.99
N MET A 174 -9.75 11.75 7.90
CA MET A 174 -10.86 11.49 7.00
C MET A 174 -11.24 10.01 7.03
N ASP A 175 -12.50 9.67 6.75
CA ASP A 175 -12.87 8.28 6.51
C ASP A 175 -12.13 7.75 5.27
N VAL A 176 -11.56 6.55 5.39
CA VAL A 176 -10.73 5.96 4.35
C VAL A 176 -11.50 5.62 3.08
N ASN A 177 -12.79 5.33 3.18
CA ASN A 177 -13.64 5.03 2.03
C ASN A 177 -14.03 6.31 1.31
N ASP A 178 -14.30 7.40 2.03
CA ASP A 178 -14.51 8.71 1.42
C ASP A 178 -13.27 9.15 0.63
N LEU A 179 -12.07 8.98 1.21
CA LEU A 179 -10.82 9.19 0.48
C LEU A 179 -10.70 8.27 -0.73
N TRP A 180 -11.03 6.98 -0.59
CA TRP A 180 -10.97 6.04 -1.72
C TRP A 180 -11.93 6.41 -2.85
N HIS A 181 -13.17 6.82 -2.56
CA HIS A 181 -14.13 7.27 -3.58
C HIS A 181 -13.57 8.41 -4.42
N LEU A 182 -12.87 9.35 -3.78
CA LEU A 182 -12.15 10.39 -4.49
C LEU A 182 -11.04 9.82 -5.37
N LEU A 183 -10.34 8.78 -4.93
CA LEU A 183 -9.22 8.17 -5.65
C LEU A 183 -9.62 7.21 -6.78
N ILE A 184 -10.90 6.80 -6.89
CA ILE A 184 -11.36 5.84 -7.92
C ILE A 184 -10.93 6.24 -9.35
N PRO A 185 -11.08 7.50 -9.81
CA PRO A 185 -10.63 7.91 -11.14
C PRO A 185 -9.13 7.68 -11.35
N ILE A 186 -8.30 7.99 -10.34
CA ILE A 186 -6.85 7.76 -10.38
C ILE A 186 -6.55 6.27 -10.40
N GLN A 187 -7.28 5.46 -9.62
CA GLN A 187 -7.09 4.01 -9.59
C GLN A 187 -7.43 3.38 -10.95
N ILE A 188 -8.52 3.81 -11.60
CA ILE A 188 -8.89 3.36 -12.96
C ILE A 188 -7.78 3.71 -13.95
N MET A 189 -7.30 4.96 -13.92
CA MET A 189 -6.17 5.38 -14.76
C MET A 189 -4.91 4.56 -14.47
N GLY A 190 -4.62 4.28 -13.20
CA GLY A 190 -3.52 3.42 -12.77
C GLY A 190 -3.63 2.02 -13.35
N LEU A 191 -4.81 1.40 -13.32
CA LEU A 191 -5.04 0.07 -13.87
C LEU A 191 -4.79 0.04 -15.38
N ILE A 192 -5.30 1.05 -16.10
CA ILE A 192 -5.05 1.21 -17.54
C ILE A 192 -3.54 1.37 -17.79
N ALA A 193 -2.87 2.21 -17.00
CA ALA A 193 -1.43 2.44 -17.10
C ALA A 193 -0.61 1.17 -16.78
N THR A 194 -1.04 0.32 -15.85
CA THR A 194 -0.39 -0.97 -15.56
C THR A 194 -0.43 -1.89 -16.77
N PHE A 195 -1.58 -2.00 -17.45
CA PHE A 195 -1.68 -2.79 -18.68
C PHE A 195 -0.86 -2.19 -19.82
N ALA A 196 -0.90 -0.87 -20.00
CA ALA A 196 -0.09 -0.18 -20.99
C ALA A 196 1.41 -0.38 -20.74
N LEU A 197 1.86 -0.25 -19.49
CA LEU A 197 3.23 -0.52 -19.06
C LEU A 197 3.62 -1.96 -19.37
N ALA A 198 2.78 -2.93 -19.03
CA ALA A 198 3.02 -4.34 -19.31
C ALA A 198 3.24 -4.59 -20.81
N VAL A 199 2.38 -4.01 -21.67
CA VAL A 199 2.48 -4.14 -23.13
C VAL A 199 3.74 -3.49 -23.67
N VAL A 200 4.01 -2.22 -23.32
CA VAL A 200 5.16 -1.46 -23.82
C VAL A 200 6.47 -2.13 -23.42
N MET A 201 6.56 -2.56 -22.16
CA MET A 201 7.77 -3.19 -21.64
C MET A 201 7.97 -4.61 -22.19
N ALA A 202 6.90 -5.37 -22.43
CA ALA A 202 6.98 -6.65 -23.12
C ALA A 202 7.45 -6.51 -24.59
N ILE A 203 6.94 -5.52 -25.32
CA ILE A 203 7.41 -5.23 -26.69
C ILE A 203 8.90 -4.86 -26.67
N ARG A 204 9.34 -4.10 -25.67
CA ARG A 204 10.76 -3.78 -25.47
C ARG A 204 11.60 -5.04 -25.24
N GLU A 205 11.13 -5.99 -24.43
CA GLU A 205 11.81 -7.29 -24.22
C GLU A 205 11.95 -8.07 -25.54
N VAL A 206 10.89 -8.13 -26.35
CA VAL A 206 10.91 -8.82 -27.64
C VAL A 206 11.89 -8.16 -28.61
N LYS A 207 11.83 -6.83 -28.71
CA LYS A 207 12.58 -6.06 -29.72
C LYS A 207 14.08 -5.99 -29.42
N TYR A 208 14.47 -5.86 -28.16
CA TYR A 208 15.85 -5.55 -27.78
C TYR A 208 16.56 -6.63 -26.98
N TYR A 209 15.82 -7.61 -26.43
CA TYR A 209 16.39 -8.58 -25.48
C TYR A 209 16.07 -10.04 -25.83
N GLY A 210 15.49 -10.31 -27.01
CA GLY A 210 15.31 -11.67 -27.52
C GLY A 210 14.22 -12.48 -26.80
N ALA A 211 13.31 -11.82 -26.09
CA ALA A 211 12.17 -12.51 -25.48
C ALA A 211 11.27 -13.12 -26.57
N GLY A 212 10.79 -14.34 -26.35
CA GLY A 212 10.00 -15.09 -27.33
C GLY A 212 10.83 -16.06 -28.19
N GLN A 213 12.16 -15.95 -28.18
CA GLN A 213 13.06 -16.91 -28.84
C GLN A 213 13.24 -18.13 -27.94
N VAL A 214 12.44 -19.17 -28.19
CA VAL A 214 12.47 -20.41 -27.41
C VAL A 214 13.57 -21.30 -27.99
N ASN A 215 14.65 -21.52 -27.23
CA ASN A 215 15.56 -22.64 -27.50
C ASN A 215 14.94 -23.92 -26.92
N ASP A 216 14.66 -24.91 -27.76
CA ASP A 216 14.06 -26.20 -27.41
C ASP A 216 14.95 -27.10 -26.50
N LEU A 217 16.06 -26.57 -25.98
CA LEU A 217 17.07 -27.31 -25.19
C LEU A 217 16.91 -27.19 -23.66
N ILE A 218 15.95 -26.42 -23.15
CA ILE A 218 15.78 -26.25 -21.69
C ILE A 218 14.51 -26.96 -21.23
N LEU A 219 14.60 -28.29 -21.08
CA LEU A 219 13.57 -29.10 -20.44
C LEU A 219 14.20 -30.17 -19.53
N ASN A 220 14.23 -29.86 -18.23
CA ASN A 220 13.85 -30.77 -17.14
C ASN A 220 13.93 -29.99 -15.82
N VAL A 221 12.88 -29.23 -15.53
CA VAL A 221 12.56 -28.90 -14.14
C VAL A 221 11.12 -29.36 -13.95
N ASN A 222 10.99 -30.56 -13.39
CA ASN A 222 9.80 -30.93 -12.66
C ASN A 222 9.60 -29.85 -11.59
N SER A 223 8.56 -29.04 -11.72
CA SER A 223 8.05 -28.24 -10.63
C SER A 223 7.33 -29.19 -9.66
N SER A 224 8.13 -30.00 -8.97
CA SER A 224 7.77 -30.67 -7.73
C SER A 224 8.55 -29.97 -6.63
N ASP A 225 8.28 -28.68 -6.43
CA ASP A 225 8.48 -28.11 -5.11
C ASP A 225 7.37 -28.74 -4.26
N GLU A 226 7.76 -29.44 -3.21
CA GLU A 226 6.85 -30.03 -2.23
C GLU A 226 5.88 -28.94 -1.76
N VAL A 227 4.64 -28.99 -2.27
CA VAL A 227 3.55 -28.20 -1.73
C VAL A 227 3.33 -28.74 -0.33
N ASP A 228 3.56 -27.90 0.67
CA ASP A 228 3.26 -28.23 2.06
C ASP A 228 1.81 -28.78 2.14
N ASN A 229 1.68 -30.06 2.48
CA ASN A 229 0.41 -30.79 2.57
C ASN A 229 -0.60 -30.11 3.52
N SER A 230 -0.15 -29.18 4.37
CA SER A 230 -1.00 -28.35 5.21
C SER A 230 -1.82 -27.31 4.43
N VAL A 231 -1.31 -26.80 3.30
CA VAL A 231 -1.95 -25.76 2.47
C VAL A 231 -3.03 -26.36 1.57
N GLU A 232 -2.85 -27.59 1.08
CA GLU A 232 -3.81 -28.22 0.17
C GLU A 232 -5.13 -28.59 0.85
N ASN A 233 -5.10 -28.93 2.15
CA ASN A 233 -6.28 -29.22 2.97
C ASN A 233 -7.15 -27.99 3.26
N LEU A 234 -6.61 -26.77 3.11
CA LEU A 234 -7.35 -25.52 3.31
C LEU A 234 -8.14 -25.09 2.07
N LYS A 235 -7.70 -25.52 0.88
CA LYS A 235 -8.31 -25.12 -0.39
C LYS A 235 -9.74 -25.64 -0.49
N ARG A 236 -10.62 -24.83 -1.08
CA ARG A 236 -12.04 -25.15 -1.32
C ARG A 236 -12.34 -24.98 -2.81
N SER A 237 -11.73 -25.84 -3.63
CA SER A 237 -11.80 -25.78 -5.10
C SER A 237 -13.23 -25.78 -5.66
N LYS A 238 -14.19 -26.41 -4.96
CA LYS A 238 -15.63 -26.42 -5.31
C LYS A 238 -16.36 -25.11 -4.98
N LEU A 239 -15.86 -24.30 -4.05
CA LEU A 239 -16.49 -23.05 -3.57
C LEU A 239 -15.90 -21.79 -4.21
N VAL A 240 -14.97 -21.91 -5.15
CA VAL A 240 -14.30 -20.74 -5.75
C VAL A 240 -15.28 -19.79 -6.42
N LEU A 241 -16.30 -20.30 -7.13
CA LEU A 241 -17.32 -19.43 -7.72
C LEU A 241 -18.11 -18.66 -6.65
N PHE A 242 -18.45 -19.32 -5.54
CA PHE A 242 -19.10 -18.67 -4.42
C PHE A 242 -18.22 -17.58 -3.81
N ASN A 243 -16.94 -17.87 -3.57
CA ASN A 243 -15.99 -16.91 -3.00
C ASN A 243 -15.77 -15.70 -3.92
N LEU A 244 -15.73 -15.91 -5.23
CA LEU A 244 -15.67 -14.82 -6.22
C LEU A 244 -16.92 -13.96 -6.17
N LEU A 245 -18.11 -14.57 -6.12
CA LEU A 245 -19.38 -13.84 -6.02
C LEU A 245 -19.51 -13.08 -4.69
N LEU A 246 -19.09 -13.68 -3.57
CA LEU A 246 -19.09 -13.05 -2.26
C LEU A 246 -18.13 -11.85 -2.23
N THR A 247 -16.91 -12.02 -2.74
CA THR A 247 -15.93 -10.93 -2.84
C THR A 247 -16.47 -9.81 -3.72
N PHE A 248 -17.02 -10.14 -4.89
CA PHE A 248 -17.64 -9.16 -5.78
C PHE A 248 -18.79 -8.41 -5.10
N ALA A 249 -19.67 -9.12 -4.38
CA ALA A 249 -20.76 -8.51 -3.63
C ALA A 249 -20.27 -7.54 -2.54
N VAL A 250 -19.26 -7.94 -1.76
CA VAL A 250 -18.62 -7.06 -0.76
C VAL A 250 -18.07 -5.80 -1.42
N LEU A 251 -17.32 -5.93 -2.51
CA LEU A 251 -16.76 -4.78 -3.25
C LEU A 251 -17.86 -3.85 -3.78
N VAL A 252 -18.93 -4.41 -4.34
CA VAL A 252 -20.07 -3.63 -4.85
C VAL A 252 -20.77 -2.87 -3.73
N VAL A 253 -20.99 -3.49 -2.56
CA VAL A 253 -21.61 -2.81 -1.41
C VAL A 253 -20.74 -1.65 -0.91
N LEU A 254 -19.41 -1.82 -0.89
CA LEU A 254 -18.47 -0.76 -0.52
C LEU A 254 -18.51 0.44 -1.49
N LEU A 255 -18.81 0.21 -2.77
CA LEU A 255 -18.99 1.27 -3.76
C LEU A 255 -20.25 2.11 -3.52
N PHE A 256 -21.27 1.57 -2.84
CA PHE A 256 -22.50 2.31 -2.57
C PHE A 256 -22.47 3.13 -1.27
N ASN A 257 -21.44 2.95 -0.42
CA ASN A 257 -21.22 3.66 0.85
C ASN A 257 -22.48 3.78 1.76
N LYS A 258 -23.39 2.78 1.74
CA LYS A 258 -24.65 2.80 2.51
C LYS A 258 -24.50 2.26 3.93
N PHE A 259 -23.53 1.40 4.17
CA PHE A 259 -23.26 0.78 5.45
C PHE A 259 -21.85 1.15 5.92
N PRO A 260 -21.59 1.21 7.23
CA PRO A 260 -20.22 1.37 7.71
C PRO A 260 -19.31 0.27 7.14
N ASN A 261 -18.17 0.64 6.59
CA ASN A 261 -17.33 -0.28 5.82
C ASN A 261 -16.79 -1.44 6.66
N TYR A 262 -16.46 -1.16 7.93
CA TYR A 262 -16.07 -2.20 8.87
C TYR A 262 -17.17 -3.25 9.02
N PHE A 263 -18.45 -2.85 9.02
CA PHE A 263 -19.57 -3.77 9.12
C PHE A 263 -19.72 -4.63 7.86
N VAL A 264 -19.52 -4.05 6.66
CA VAL A 264 -19.56 -4.81 5.39
C VAL A 264 -18.52 -5.94 5.41
N PHE A 265 -17.29 -5.67 5.84
CA PHE A 265 -16.26 -6.70 5.97
C PHE A 265 -16.51 -7.66 7.12
N MET A 266 -17.03 -7.21 8.27
CA MET A 266 -17.44 -8.09 9.37
C MET A 266 -18.47 -9.13 8.91
N PHE A 267 -19.47 -8.67 8.14
CA PHE A 267 -20.53 -9.51 7.62
C PHE A 267 -20.00 -10.46 6.53
N GLY A 268 -19.19 -9.93 5.61
CA GLY A 268 -18.51 -10.73 4.58
C GLY A 268 -17.62 -11.82 5.16
N CYS A 269 -16.83 -11.51 6.20
CA CYS A 269 -15.98 -12.45 6.92
C CYS A 269 -16.81 -13.54 7.61
N SER A 270 -17.95 -13.16 8.20
CA SER A 270 -18.88 -14.11 8.83
C SER A 270 -19.45 -15.10 7.81
N ILE A 271 -19.91 -14.62 6.65
CA ILE A 271 -20.40 -15.49 5.56
C ILE A 271 -19.27 -16.39 5.04
N ALA A 272 -18.09 -15.82 4.81
CA ALA A 272 -16.93 -16.54 4.30
C ALA A 272 -16.56 -17.72 5.21
N LEU A 273 -16.50 -17.49 6.53
CA LEU A 273 -16.24 -18.54 7.52
C LEU A 273 -17.35 -19.59 7.55
N LEU A 274 -18.62 -19.17 7.60
CA LEU A 274 -19.75 -20.10 7.69
C LEU A 274 -19.82 -21.06 6.49
N VAL A 275 -19.50 -20.57 5.28
CA VAL A 275 -19.60 -21.37 4.05
C VAL A 275 -18.33 -22.17 3.76
N ASN A 276 -17.14 -21.59 3.92
CA ASN A 276 -15.89 -22.29 3.60
C ASN A 276 -15.42 -23.24 4.70
N TYR A 277 -15.73 -22.91 5.95
CA TYR A 277 -15.27 -23.63 7.14
C TYR A 277 -16.44 -23.82 8.13
N PRO A 278 -17.42 -24.70 7.86
CA PRO A 278 -18.60 -24.86 8.72
C PRO A 278 -18.28 -25.35 10.15
N ASN A 279 -17.12 -25.97 10.35
CA ASN A 279 -16.69 -26.47 11.65
C ASN A 279 -16.09 -25.35 12.51
N ILE A 280 -16.57 -25.20 13.75
CA ILE A 280 -16.10 -24.18 14.71
C ILE A 280 -14.57 -24.21 14.93
N LYS A 281 -13.95 -25.40 14.94
CA LYS A 281 -12.49 -25.53 15.10
C LYS A 281 -11.76 -24.93 13.90
N GLU A 282 -12.25 -25.17 12.69
CA GLU A 282 -11.69 -24.58 11.48
C GLU A 282 -11.90 -23.07 11.46
N GLN A 283 -13.09 -22.57 11.82
CA GLN A 283 -13.35 -21.13 11.90
C GLN A 283 -12.37 -20.41 12.83
N LYS A 284 -12.19 -20.94 14.04
CA LYS A 284 -11.22 -20.40 15.00
C LYS A 284 -9.79 -20.49 14.48
N ALA A 285 -9.42 -21.59 13.81
CA ALA A 285 -8.10 -21.75 13.24
C ALA A 285 -7.82 -20.75 12.11
N ARG A 286 -8.83 -20.40 11.29
CA ARG A 286 -8.69 -19.42 10.22
C ARG A 286 -8.60 -17.99 10.71
N ILE A 287 -9.42 -17.61 11.70
CA ILE A 287 -9.27 -16.31 12.36
C ILE A 287 -7.85 -16.19 12.94
N LYS A 288 -7.41 -17.22 13.70
CA LYS A 288 -6.09 -17.22 14.34
C LYS A 288 -4.94 -17.08 13.33
N ALA A 289 -5.06 -17.70 12.16
CA ALA A 289 -4.03 -17.65 11.12
C ALA A 289 -3.78 -16.22 10.61
N HIS A 290 -4.82 -15.40 10.51
CA HIS A 290 -4.72 -14.03 9.98
C HIS A 290 -4.66 -12.95 11.08
N THR A 291 -4.78 -13.35 12.36
CA THR A 291 -4.84 -12.41 13.49
C THR A 291 -3.58 -11.57 13.62
N SER A 292 -2.38 -12.13 13.41
CA SER A 292 -1.14 -11.35 13.53
C SER A 292 -1.14 -10.19 12.55
N ALA A 293 -1.29 -10.47 11.25
CA ALA A 293 -1.31 -9.45 10.21
C ALA A 293 -2.43 -8.43 10.41
N ALA A 294 -3.62 -8.89 10.79
CA ALA A 294 -4.79 -8.04 11.06
C ALA A 294 -4.55 -7.08 12.25
N LEU A 295 -4.00 -7.60 13.35
CA LEU A 295 -3.74 -6.80 14.55
C LEU A 295 -2.55 -5.86 14.37
N ASP A 296 -1.50 -6.28 13.67
CA ASP A 296 -0.30 -5.46 13.47
C ASP A 296 -0.66 -4.14 12.77
N VAL A 297 -1.42 -4.21 11.68
CA VAL A 297 -1.86 -3.02 10.93
C VAL A 297 -2.81 -2.16 11.77
N SER A 298 -3.74 -2.78 12.48
CA SER A 298 -4.75 -2.09 13.29
C SER A 298 -4.16 -1.41 14.53
N ALA A 299 -3.16 -2.04 15.16
CA ALA A 299 -2.47 -1.49 16.32
C ALA A 299 -1.59 -0.30 15.93
N VAL A 300 -0.90 -0.38 14.79
CA VAL A 300 -0.18 0.77 14.22
C VAL A 300 -1.15 1.90 13.86
N MET A 301 -2.33 1.60 13.33
CA MET A 301 -3.37 2.60 13.04
C MET A 301 -3.83 3.34 14.32
N LEU A 302 -4.16 2.60 15.39
CA LEU A 302 -4.56 3.21 16.67
C LEU A 302 -3.43 4.06 17.27
N ALA A 303 -2.20 3.55 17.23
CA ALA A 303 -1.03 4.28 17.68
C ALA A 303 -0.78 5.56 16.86
N ALA A 304 -0.97 5.49 15.54
CA ALA A 304 -0.90 6.66 14.68
C ALA A 304 -1.98 7.70 15.02
N GLY A 305 -3.16 7.26 15.46
CA GLY A 305 -4.18 8.16 16.03
C GLY A 305 -3.64 8.96 17.20
N ILE A 306 -2.91 8.34 18.13
CA ILE A 306 -2.25 9.05 19.25
C ILE A 306 -1.21 10.05 18.71
N PHE A 307 -0.37 9.62 17.78
CA PHE A 307 0.65 10.48 17.17
C PHE A 307 0.04 11.71 16.51
N VAL A 308 -0.96 11.53 15.63
CA VAL A 308 -1.65 12.61 14.91
C VAL A 308 -2.45 13.49 15.89
N GLY A 309 -3.09 12.88 16.89
CA GLY A 309 -3.80 13.58 17.95
C GLY A 309 -2.89 14.53 18.71
N VAL A 310 -1.77 14.05 19.23
CA VAL A 310 -0.79 14.91 19.91
C VAL A 310 -0.21 15.94 18.96
N LEU A 311 0.32 15.51 17.80
CA LEU A 311 1.01 16.39 16.87
C LEU A 311 0.10 17.53 16.34
N GLY A 312 -1.16 17.22 16.05
CA GLY A 312 -2.12 18.19 15.50
C GLY A 312 -2.93 18.95 16.55
N LYS A 313 -3.30 18.35 17.69
CA LYS A 313 -4.12 19.04 18.70
C LYS A 313 -3.33 19.88 19.69
N SER A 314 -2.01 19.64 19.79
CA SER A 314 -1.12 20.41 20.68
C SER A 314 -0.65 21.76 20.09
N GLY A 315 -0.88 22.03 18.80
CA GLY A 315 -0.32 23.21 18.14
C GLY A 315 1.13 23.04 17.67
N MET A 316 1.72 21.84 17.78
CA MET A 316 3.09 21.57 17.34
C MET A 316 3.24 21.70 15.81
N LEU A 317 2.27 21.21 15.03
CA LEU A 317 2.30 21.31 13.57
C LEU A 317 2.38 22.77 13.11
N GLU A 318 1.46 23.60 13.62
CA GLU A 318 1.40 25.03 13.35
C GLU A 318 2.73 25.69 13.71
N ALA A 319 3.31 25.32 14.86
CA ALA A 319 4.59 25.84 15.31
C ALA A 319 5.77 25.50 14.39
N MET A 320 5.80 24.28 13.85
CA MET A 320 6.85 23.81 12.95
C MET A 320 6.82 24.48 11.57
N THR A 321 5.71 25.08 11.14
CA THR A 321 5.65 25.73 9.82
C THR A 321 6.51 26.97 9.71
N VAL A 322 6.53 27.81 10.75
CA VAL A 322 7.10 29.15 10.69
C VAL A 322 8.58 29.15 10.24
N PRO A 323 9.45 28.24 10.72
CA PRO A 323 10.81 28.11 10.22
C PRO A 323 10.89 27.62 8.76
N LEU A 324 10.01 26.71 8.35
CA LEU A 324 10.03 26.10 7.00
C LEU A 324 9.61 27.10 5.92
N LEU A 325 8.67 27.99 6.22
CA LEU A 325 8.24 29.03 5.29
C LEU A 325 9.39 29.97 4.86
N LYS A 326 10.41 30.15 5.71
CA LYS A 326 11.58 30.98 5.39
C LYS A 326 12.56 30.31 4.41
N ILE A 327 12.51 28.99 4.30
CA ILE A 327 13.43 28.19 3.47
C ILE A 327 12.84 27.96 2.07
N ILE A 328 11.51 27.90 1.97
CA ILE A 328 10.82 27.60 0.71
C ILE A 328 10.83 28.83 -0.21
N PRO A 329 11.41 28.73 -1.43
CA PRO A 329 11.37 29.82 -2.39
C PRO A 329 9.93 30.16 -2.78
N SER A 330 9.60 31.45 -2.85
CA SER A 330 8.25 31.96 -3.15
C SER A 330 7.69 31.48 -4.49
N PHE A 331 8.54 31.18 -5.48
CA PHE A 331 8.11 30.66 -6.78
C PHE A 331 7.65 29.18 -6.72
N ILE A 332 8.20 28.39 -5.79
CA ILE A 332 7.86 26.96 -5.61
C ILE A 332 6.65 26.81 -4.68
N ALA A 333 6.52 27.72 -3.72
CA ALA A 333 5.55 27.66 -2.64
C ALA A 333 4.11 27.36 -3.08
N LYS A 334 3.65 27.97 -4.19
CA LYS A 334 2.28 27.78 -4.72
C LYS A 334 2.05 26.41 -5.39
N TYR A 335 3.13 25.72 -5.76
CA TYR A 335 3.09 24.43 -6.45
C TYR A 335 3.68 23.32 -5.58
N LEU A 336 3.70 23.50 -4.26
CA LEU A 336 4.35 22.56 -3.35
C LEU A 336 3.74 21.16 -3.45
N GLN A 337 2.42 21.06 -3.65
CA GLN A 337 1.70 19.80 -3.93
C GLN A 337 2.24 19.07 -5.16
N LEU A 338 2.58 19.79 -6.23
CA LEU A 338 3.18 19.18 -7.42
C LEU A 338 4.61 18.72 -7.16
N VAL A 339 5.42 19.53 -6.48
CA VAL A 339 6.79 19.16 -6.14
C VAL A 339 6.79 17.90 -5.28
N MET A 340 5.94 17.85 -4.26
CA MET A 340 5.81 16.69 -3.39
C MET A 340 5.26 15.48 -4.15
N GLY A 341 4.33 15.67 -5.09
CA GLY A 341 3.83 14.59 -5.95
C GLY A 341 4.89 14.03 -6.93
N VAL A 342 5.71 14.89 -7.54
CA VAL A 342 6.82 14.48 -8.41
C VAL A 342 7.88 13.71 -7.62
N LEU A 343 8.19 14.20 -6.41
CA LEU A 343 9.16 13.57 -5.50
C LEU A 343 8.60 12.37 -4.74
N ALA A 344 7.29 12.11 -4.80
CA ALA A 344 6.64 11.10 -3.99
C ALA A 344 7.20 9.69 -4.19
N LEU A 345 7.48 9.29 -5.44
CA LEU A 345 8.08 7.97 -5.71
C LEU A 345 9.55 7.90 -5.28
N PRO A 346 10.44 8.84 -5.67
CA PRO A 346 11.82 8.87 -5.19
C PRO A 346 11.92 8.87 -3.66
N LEU A 347 11.18 9.77 -3.00
CA LEU A 347 11.13 9.83 -1.53
C LEU A 347 10.53 8.55 -0.97
N GLY A 348 9.43 8.06 -1.54
CA GLY A 348 8.77 6.83 -1.10
C GLY A 348 9.58 5.56 -1.34
N THR A 349 10.63 5.62 -2.15
CA THR A 349 11.58 4.53 -2.36
C THR A 349 12.59 4.52 -1.23
N ILE A 350 13.12 5.69 -0.86
CA ILE A 350 14.21 5.83 0.11
C ILE A 350 13.68 5.83 1.55
N VAL A 351 12.50 6.42 1.76
CA VAL A 351 11.88 6.61 3.06
C VAL A 351 10.89 5.49 3.32
N GLY A 352 10.95 4.89 4.52
CA GLY A 352 9.99 3.89 4.98
C GLY A 352 8.55 4.40 4.92
N THR A 353 7.61 3.50 4.67
CA THR A 353 6.19 3.87 4.46
C THR A 353 5.62 4.67 5.64
N ASP A 354 5.88 4.27 6.87
CA ASP A 354 5.39 4.97 8.06
C ASP A 354 6.02 6.37 8.21
N SER A 355 7.34 6.50 8.01
CA SER A 355 8.03 7.79 8.05
C SER A 355 7.51 8.75 6.98
N TYR A 356 7.16 8.24 5.80
CA TYR A 356 6.61 9.06 4.72
C TYR A 356 5.23 9.62 5.09
N PHE A 357 4.29 8.75 5.50
CA PHE A 357 2.92 9.17 5.76
C PHE A 357 2.72 9.85 7.09
N TYR A 358 3.37 9.41 8.17
CA TYR A 358 3.19 10.01 9.48
C TYR A 358 4.21 11.10 9.77
N GLY A 359 5.36 11.07 9.09
CA GLY A 359 6.39 12.08 9.25
C GLY A 359 6.25 13.25 8.27
N ILE A 360 6.42 12.94 6.98
CA ILE A 360 6.59 13.94 5.93
C ILE A 360 5.25 14.55 5.49
N MET A 361 4.22 13.73 5.33
CA MET A 361 2.93 14.17 4.77
C MET A 361 2.21 15.23 5.65
N PRO A 362 2.00 15.05 6.96
CA PRO A 362 1.37 16.06 7.81
C PRO A 362 2.11 17.39 7.75
N LEU A 363 3.44 17.35 7.79
CA LEU A 363 4.26 18.53 7.71
C LEU A 363 4.12 19.24 6.35
N ALA A 364 4.10 18.48 5.25
CA ALA A 364 3.89 19.02 3.92
C ALA A 364 2.51 19.65 3.76
N MET A 365 1.47 19.03 4.32
CA MET A 365 0.09 19.55 4.32
C MET A 365 0.01 20.87 5.08
N GLU A 366 0.57 20.91 6.29
CA GLU A 366 0.55 22.08 7.17
C GLU A 366 1.34 23.27 6.56
N VAL A 367 2.51 22.99 5.98
CA VAL A 367 3.27 24.00 5.23
C VAL A 367 2.50 24.46 3.99
N GLY A 368 1.82 23.55 3.29
CA GLY A 368 1.01 23.86 2.13
C GLY A 368 -0.18 24.78 2.44
N GLN A 369 -0.83 24.61 3.59
CA GLN A 369 -1.96 25.46 4.01
C GLN A 369 -1.59 26.93 4.11
N ASN A 370 -0.35 27.24 4.55
CA ASN A 370 0.17 28.61 4.58
C ASN A 370 0.29 29.25 3.18
N TYR A 371 0.27 28.43 2.12
CA TYR A 371 0.26 28.84 0.72
C TYR A 371 -1.09 28.60 0.04
N ALA A 372 -2.17 28.48 0.83
CA ALA A 372 -3.53 28.21 0.37
C ALA A 372 -3.72 26.87 -0.38
N ILE A 373 -2.84 25.90 -0.13
CA ILE A 373 -2.99 24.54 -0.64
C ILE A 373 -3.82 23.73 0.36
N GLU A 374 -4.95 23.19 -0.12
CA GLU A 374 -5.79 22.32 0.71
C GLU A 374 -5.02 21.04 1.15
N PRO A 375 -5.14 20.59 2.41
CA PRO A 375 -4.47 19.37 2.88
C PRO A 375 -4.78 18.12 2.04
N LEU A 376 -6.04 17.98 1.60
CA LEU A 376 -6.47 16.88 0.73
C LEU A 376 -5.74 16.92 -0.62
N ASN A 377 -5.59 18.10 -1.21
CA ASN A 377 -4.87 18.30 -2.48
C ASN A 377 -3.40 17.85 -2.36
N MET A 378 -2.71 18.26 -1.29
CA MET A 378 -1.34 17.84 -0.98
C MET A 378 -1.25 16.32 -0.77
N ALA A 379 -2.13 15.76 0.05
CA ALA A 379 -2.11 14.34 0.39
C ALA A 379 -2.36 13.45 -0.83
N ILE A 380 -3.31 13.81 -1.71
CA ILE A 380 -3.56 13.08 -2.97
C ILE A 380 -2.32 13.10 -3.86
N ALA A 381 -1.68 14.27 -4.06
CA ALA A 381 -0.49 14.38 -4.90
C ALA A 381 0.66 13.48 -4.40
N MET A 382 0.89 13.47 -3.08
CA MET A 382 1.90 12.63 -2.42
C MET A 382 1.56 11.13 -2.47
N LEU A 383 0.29 10.78 -2.28
CA LEU A 383 -0.17 9.40 -2.22
C LEU A 383 0.07 8.65 -3.54
N ILE A 384 -0.16 9.30 -4.69
CA ILE A 384 -0.01 8.71 -6.03
C ILE A 384 1.37 8.08 -6.21
N GLY A 385 2.45 8.85 -6.04
CA GLY A 385 3.80 8.34 -6.27
C GLY A 385 4.28 7.38 -5.19
N LYS A 386 3.87 7.58 -3.93
CA LYS A 386 4.26 6.69 -2.83
C LYS A 386 3.68 5.28 -2.98
N ASN A 387 2.48 5.16 -3.55
CA ASN A 387 1.84 3.87 -3.75
C ASN A 387 2.62 3.02 -4.74
N ILE A 388 3.08 3.63 -5.83
CA ILE A 388 3.82 2.95 -6.90
C ILE A 388 5.25 2.56 -6.44
N SER A 389 5.81 3.19 -5.41
CA SER A 389 7.19 2.94 -4.97
C SER A 389 7.40 1.66 -4.15
N LEU A 390 6.34 0.95 -3.75
CA LEU A 390 6.41 -0.09 -2.72
C LEU A 390 7.41 -1.22 -3.02
N LEU A 391 7.30 -1.86 -4.19
CA LEU A 391 8.16 -3.00 -4.55
C LEU A 391 9.54 -2.58 -5.07
N VAL A 392 9.84 -1.28 -5.11
CA VAL A 392 11.20 -0.76 -5.39
C VAL A 392 11.83 -0.15 -4.14
N SER A 393 11.13 -0.10 -3.02
CA SER A 393 11.72 0.38 -1.77
C SER A 393 12.48 -0.74 -1.06
N PRO A 394 13.76 -0.54 -0.72
CA PRO A 394 14.49 -1.44 0.18
C PRO A 394 13.95 -1.42 1.61
N MET A 395 13.04 -0.49 1.94
CA MET A 395 12.41 -0.42 3.27
C MET A 395 11.15 -1.29 3.37
N VAL A 396 10.85 -2.06 2.32
CA VAL A 396 9.68 -2.93 2.24
C VAL A 396 10.14 -4.38 2.14
N PRO A 397 9.83 -5.25 3.13
CA PRO A 397 10.27 -6.65 3.13
C PRO A 397 9.86 -7.45 1.88
N ALA A 398 8.69 -7.13 1.31
CA ALA A 398 8.21 -7.77 0.09
C ALA A 398 9.15 -7.57 -1.11
N THR A 399 9.92 -6.47 -1.15
CA THR A 399 10.96 -6.25 -2.17
C THR A 399 12.03 -7.33 -2.10
N PHE A 400 12.54 -7.64 -0.91
CA PHE A 400 13.57 -8.68 -0.71
C PHE A 400 13.04 -10.08 -0.98
N LEU A 401 11.80 -10.36 -0.55
CA LEU A 401 11.14 -11.62 -0.88
C LEU A 401 11.03 -11.79 -2.40
N ALA A 402 10.57 -10.76 -3.10
CA ALA A 402 10.36 -10.81 -4.55
C ALA A 402 11.66 -11.06 -5.31
N ILE A 403 12.73 -10.31 -5.00
CA ILE A 403 14.03 -10.50 -5.67
C ILE A 403 14.68 -11.85 -5.31
N GLY A 404 14.42 -12.37 -4.10
CA GLY A 404 14.86 -13.70 -3.68
C GLY A 404 14.20 -14.81 -4.50
N LEU A 405 12.89 -14.74 -4.72
CA LEU A 405 12.14 -15.70 -5.54
C LEU A 405 12.57 -15.68 -7.01
N THR A 406 12.94 -14.53 -7.55
CA THR A 406 13.42 -14.40 -8.94
C THR A 406 14.92 -14.66 -9.10
N ASN A 407 15.65 -14.86 -8.01
CA ASN A 407 17.12 -14.94 -7.97
C ASN A 407 17.78 -13.75 -8.69
N THR A 408 17.31 -12.53 -8.39
CA THR A 408 17.82 -11.28 -8.95
C THR A 408 18.41 -10.39 -7.88
N GLU A 409 19.36 -9.52 -8.22
CA GLU A 409 19.86 -8.52 -7.30
C GLU A 409 18.95 -7.29 -7.21
N LEU A 410 18.88 -6.67 -6.03
CA LEU A 410 18.13 -5.42 -5.82
C LEU A 410 18.56 -4.33 -6.80
N LYS A 411 19.87 -4.18 -7.05
CA LYS A 411 20.43 -3.18 -7.96
C LYS A 411 19.86 -3.33 -9.38
N ASP A 412 19.72 -4.55 -9.88
CA ASP A 412 19.22 -4.80 -11.23
C ASP A 412 17.71 -4.55 -11.33
N HIS A 413 16.97 -4.94 -10.28
CA HIS A 413 15.55 -4.62 -10.18
C HIS A 413 15.31 -3.11 -10.15
N LEU A 414 16.07 -2.36 -9.35
CA LEU A 414 15.96 -0.90 -9.28
C LEU A 414 16.29 -0.23 -10.62
N LYS A 415 17.40 -0.61 -11.25
CA LYS A 415 17.77 -0.08 -12.57
C LYS A 415 16.70 -0.34 -13.62
N TYR A 416 16.05 -1.50 -13.56
CA TYR A 416 15.00 -1.85 -14.49
C TYR A 416 13.69 -1.11 -14.21
N SER A 417 13.31 -0.99 -12.94
CA SER A 417 11.94 -0.66 -12.53
C SER A 417 11.74 0.78 -12.10
N LEU A 418 12.75 1.44 -11.53
CA LEU A 418 12.58 2.75 -10.88
C LEU A 418 12.06 3.82 -11.86
N ILE A 419 12.70 3.96 -13.02
CA ILE A 419 12.35 4.99 -14.01
C ILE A 419 10.97 4.72 -14.64
N PRO A 420 10.65 3.50 -15.14
CA PRO A 420 9.30 3.23 -15.66
C PRO A 420 8.20 3.47 -14.64
N LEU A 421 8.40 3.09 -13.37
CA LEU A 421 7.44 3.34 -12.31
C LEU A 421 7.29 4.83 -11.99
N TRP A 422 8.38 5.60 -12.01
CA TRP A 422 8.33 7.05 -11.82
C TRP A 422 7.59 7.74 -12.96
N ILE A 423 7.84 7.35 -14.20
CA ILE A 423 7.08 7.87 -15.36
C ILE A 423 5.58 7.57 -15.18
N LEU A 424 5.23 6.35 -14.76
CA LEU A 424 3.84 5.98 -14.50
C LEU A 424 3.22 6.82 -13.37
N SER A 425 3.94 7.06 -12.28
CA SER A 425 3.42 7.92 -11.20
C SER A 425 3.22 9.37 -11.66
N LEU A 426 4.10 9.88 -12.53
CA LEU A 426 3.94 11.21 -13.13
C LEU A 426 2.75 11.27 -14.08
N ILE A 427 2.50 10.22 -14.87
CA ILE A 427 1.30 10.12 -15.71
C ILE A 427 0.04 10.17 -14.85
N MET A 428 0.01 9.42 -13.74
CA MET A 428 -1.11 9.44 -12.81
C MET A 428 -1.29 10.80 -12.13
N LEU A 429 -0.19 11.47 -11.76
CA LEU A 429 -0.23 12.83 -11.20
C LEU A 429 -0.76 13.86 -12.21
N ILE A 430 -0.27 13.81 -13.46
CA ILE A 430 -0.76 14.67 -14.54
C ILE A 430 -2.25 14.44 -14.77
N PHE A 431 -2.70 13.18 -14.79
CA PHE A 431 -4.11 12.86 -14.90
C PHE A 431 -4.92 13.45 -13.73
N ALA A 432 -4.43 13.33 -12.49
CA ALA A 432 -5.07 13.91 -11.32
C ALA A 432 -5.20 15.45 -11.41
N VAL A 433 -4.22 16.13 -12.01
CA VAL A 433 -4.30 17.57 -12.30
C VAL A 433 -5.34 17.87 -13.37
N ILE A 434 -5.36 17.11 -14.47
CA ILE A 434 -6.30 17.31 -15.59
C ILE A 434 -7.76 17.19 -15.14
N ILE A 435 -8.06 16.21 -14.28
CA ILE A 435 -9.43 16.01 -13.77
C ILE A 435 -9.77 16.96 -12.61
N GLY A 436 -8.87 17.88 -12.24
CA GLY A 436 -9.08 18.88 -11.18
C GLY A 436 -9.02 18.34 -9.75
N MET A 437 -8.53 17.11 -9.55
CA MET A 437 -8.37 16.50 -8.24
C MET A 437 -7.13 17.06 -7.52
N VAL A 438 -6.04 17.27 -8.26
CA VAL A 438 -4.88 18.03 -7.79
C VAL A 438 -4.95 19.43 -8.40
N LYS A 439 -5.30 20.43 -7.59
CA LYS A 439 -5.46 21.83 -8.05
C LYS A 439 -4.12 22.55 -8.09
N LEU A 440 -3.95 23.41 -9.10
CA LEU A 440 -2.78 24.26 -9.33
C LEU A 440 -2.81 25.53 -8.49
#